data_AF-A0A0G4LSZ3-F1
#
_entry.id   AF-A0A0G4LSZ3-F1
#
_cell.length_a   1.000
_cell.length_b   1.000
_cell.length_c   1.000
_cell.angle_alpha   90.00
_cell.angle_beta   90.00
_cell.angle_gamma   90.00
#
_symmetry.space_group_name_H-M   'P 1'
#
loop_
_entity.id
_entity.type
_entity.pdbx_description
1 polymer ?
#
loop_
_entity_poly.entity_id
_entity_poly.type
_entity_poly.pdbx_seq_one_letter_code
_entity_poly.pdbx_strand_id
1 'polypeptide(L)'
;MAVLLLSWCDTAASTFGRLWGRYTPRIRRSKSLAGSLAAFLVGVGSSAFFWGWFVRFFGPEPGDEGFMFQGTLRLPQAAAEAVGLTSEQATVAGPLALGIVSLWSGFVAAASEVVDVFGWDDNLTIPVLSAAGIWGFLKVFG
;
A
#
# COMPACT_ATOMS: atom_id res chain seq x y z
N MET A 1 0.65 10.01 0.78
CA MET A 1 1.06 8.60 0.65
C MET A 1 1.40 8.17 -0.78
N ALA A 2 0.52 8.31 -1.77
CA ALA A 2 0.78 7.84 -3.15
C ALA A 2 2.06 8.40 -3.80
N VAL A 3 2.40 9.67 -3.54
CA VAL A 3 3.65 10.31 -4.02
C VAL A 3 4.90 9.73 -3.34
N LEU A 4 4.80 9.33 -2.07
CA LEU A 4 5.89 8.65 -1.37
C LEU A 4 6.11 7.25 -1.95
N LEU A 5 5.04 6.51 -2.24
CA LEU A 5 5.12 5.21 -2.90
C LEU A 5 5.75 5.34 -4.29
N LEU A 6 5.36 6.33 -5.09
CA LEU A 6 6.01 6.60 -6.38
C LEU A 6 7.52 6.77 -6.20
N SER A 7 7.94 7.75 -5.41
CA SER A 7 9.37 8.10 -5.33
C SER A 7 10.23 7.01 -4.69
N TRP A 8 9.75 6.33 -3.65
CA TRP A 8 10.57 5.37 -2.89
C TRP A 8 10.41 3.94 -3.39
N CYS A 9 9.20 3.51 -3.78
CA CYS A 9 9.03 2.16 -4.31
C CYS A 9 9.60 2.03 -5.72
N ASP A 10 9.48 3.04 -6.60
CA ASP A 10 10.05 2.98 -7.96
C ASP A 10 11.58 2.98 -7.95
N THR A 11 12.19 3.81 -7.10
CA THR A 11 13.65 3.81 -6.91
C THR A 11 14.16 2.50 -6.35
N ALA A 12 13.46 1.91 -5.37
CA ALA A 12 13.80 0.60 -4.83
C ALA A 12 13.63 -0.52 -5.85
N ALA A 13 12.51 -0.54 -6.58
CA ALA A 13 12.21 -1.54 -7.60
C ALA A 13 13.27 -1.54 -8.70
N SER A 14 13.65 -0.35 -9.20
CA SER A 14 14.65 -0.24 -10.27
C SER A 14 16.07 -0.57 -9.77
N THR A 15 16.41 -0.21 -8.54
CA THR A 15 17.74 -0.49 -7.94
C THR A 15 17.93 -1.98 -7.70
N PHE A 16 17.02 -2.59 -6.96
CA PHE A 16 17.09 -4.01 -6.62
C PHE A 16 16.72 -4.92 -7.78
N GLY A 17 15.86 -4.45 -8.69
CA GLY A 17 15.55 -5.13 -9.94
C GLY A 17 16.78 -5.25 -10.85
N ARG A 18 17.65 -4.23 -10.91
CA ARG A 18 18.92 -4.31 -11.68
C ARG A 18 20.01 -5.10 -10.97
N LEU A 19 20.14 -4.95 -9.65
CA LEU A 19 21.17 -5.62 -8.85
C LEU A 19 20.91 -7.12 -8.71
N TRP A 20 19.68 -7.50 -8.34
CA TRP A 20 19.34 -8.88 -7.98
C TRP A 20 18.33 -9.55 -8.91
N GLY A 21 17.84 -8.84 -9.94
CA GLY A 21 16.94 -9.44 -10.95
C GLY A 21 17.58 -10.54 -11.79
N ARG A 22 18.91 -10.72 -11.74
CA ARG A 22 19.60 -11.85 -12.38
C ARG A 22 19.53 -13.15 -11.56
N TYR A 23 19.33 -13.03 -10.24
CA TYR A 23 19.28 -14.16 -9.30
C TYR A 23 17.85 -14.56 -8.92
N THR A 24 16.86 -13.77 -9.33
CA THR A 24 15.45 -14.01 -9.04
C THR A 24 14.66 -14.26 -10.33
N PRO A 25 13.59 -15.07 -10.29
CA PRO A 25 12.77 -15.31 -11.47
C PRO A 25 12.24 -13.98 -12.04
N ARG A 26 12.31 -13.86 -13.36
CA ARG A 26 11.74 -12.72 -14.08
C ARG A 26 10.23 -12.91 -14.18
N ILE A 27 9.48 -11.98 -13.60
CA ILE A 27 8.02 -11.97 -13.71
C ILE A 27 7.64 -11.57 -15.15
N ARG A 28 8.39 -10.64 -15.75
CA ARG A 28 8.19 -10.16 -17.11
C ARG A 28 9.53 -9.82 -17.78
N ARG A 29 9.50 -9.50 -19.08
CA ARG A 29 10.73 -9.19 -19.85
C ARG A 29 11.60 -8.08 -19.21
N SER A 30 10.99 -7.10 -18.55
CA SER A 30 11.66 -5.97 -17.89
C SER A 30 11.53 -5.95 -16.36
N LYS A 31 10.70 -6.81 -15.76
CA LYS A 31 10.36 -6.78 -14.32
C LYS A 31 10.77 -8.08 -13.63
N SER A 32 11.41 -7.97 -12.47
CA SER A 32 11.93 -9.10 -11.69
C SER A 32 11.24 -9.21 -10.34
N LEU A 33 11.20 -10.43 -9.78
CA LEU A 33 10.70 -10.65 -8.42
C LEU A 33 11.47 -9.85 -7.38
N ALA A 34 12.78 -9.66 -7.55
CA ALA A 34 13.57 -8.81 -6.68
C ALA A 34 13.07 -7.35 -6.66
N GLY A 35 12.70 -6.80 -7.84
CA GLY A 35 12.15 -5.45 -7.94
C GLY A 35 10.79 -5.33 -7.26
N SER A 36 9.88 -6.27 -7.50
CA SER A 36 8.55 -6.28 -6.88
C SER A 36 8.61 -6.51 -5.36
N LEU A 37 9.52 -7.37 -4.87
CA LEU A 37 9.73 -7.58 -3.43
C LEU A 37 10.34 -6.32 -2.77
N ALA A 38 11.26 -5.64 -3.46
CA ALA A 38 11.77 -4.37 -2.97
C ALA A 38 10.67 -3.30 -2.88
N ALA A 39 9.84 -3.17 -3.92
CA ALA A 39 8.68 -2.29 -3.91
C ALA A 39 7.71 -2.63 -2.76
N PHE A 40 7.48 -3.93 -2.51
CA PHE A 40 6.68 -4.41 -1.38
C PHE A 40 7.24 -3.93 -0.04
N LEU A 41 8.49 -4.26 0.26
CA LEU A 41 9.11 -3.96 1.55
C LEU A 41 9.21 -2.45 1.80
N VAL A 42 9.58 -1.69 0.76
CA VAL A 42 9.62 -0.22 0.84
C VAL A 42 8.21 0.34 1.00
N GLY A 43 7.20 -0.19 0.32
CA GLY A 43 5.81 0.24 0.50
C GLY A 43 5.28 -0.01 1.92
N VAL A 44 5.60 -1.18 2.51
CA VAL A 44 5.29 -1.47 3.92
C VAL A 44 5.98 -0.48 4.85
N GLY A 45 7.29 -0.26 4.66
CA GLY A 45 8.08 0.65 5.49
C GLY A 45 7.62 2.10 5.38
N SER A 46 7.39 2.59 4.16
CA SER A 46 6.86 3.94 3.90
C SER A 46 5.49 4.13 4.54
N SER A 47 4.63 3.12 4.53
CA SER A 47 3.30 3.17 5.16
C SER A 47 3.40 3.24 6.67
N ALA A 48 4.19 2.36 7.27
CA ALA A 48 4.42 2.35 8.70
C ALA A 48 5.03 3.68 9.17
N PHE A 49 5.97 4.23 8.41
CA PHE A 49 6.55 5.55 8.69
C PHE A 49 5.52 6.67 8.55
N PHE A 50 4.75 6.70 7.46
CA PHE A 50 3.79 7.76 7.19
C PHE A 50 2.67 7.80 8.24
N TRP A 51 1.96 6.69 8.44
CA TRP A 51 0.83 6.66 9.38
C TRP A 51 1.24 6.44 10.85
N GLY A 52 2.33 5.72 11.11
CA GLY A 52 2.79 5.45 12.46
C GLY A 52 3.58 6.58 13.11
N TRP A 53 4.35 7.34 12.31
CA TRP A 53 5.19 8.42 12.79
C TRP A 53 4.74 9.78 12.22
N PHE A 54 4.79 9.98 10.90
CA PHE A 54 4.59 11.31 10.30
C PHE A 54 3.23 11.93 10.64
N VAL A 55 2.13 11.21 10.39
CA VAL A 55 0.76 11.65 10.70
C VAL A 55 0.56 11.83 12.19
N ARG A 56 1.19 11.01 13.03
CA ARG A 56 1.05 11.12 14.49
C ARG A 56 1.71 12.38 15.05
N PHE A 57 2.83 12.80 14.47
CA PHE A 57 3.59 13.96 14.94
C PHE A 57 3.14 15.27 14.31
N PHE A 58 2.79 15.25 13.02
CA PHE A 58 2.38 16.44 12.29
C PHE A 58 0.88 16.62 12.19
N GLY A 59 0.10 15.58 12.51
CA GLY A 59 -1.36 15.62 12.58
C GLY A 59 -2.05 15.87 11.25
N PRO A 60 -3.31 15.44 11.08
CA PRO A 60 -4.20 16.08 10.14
C PRO A 60 -4.55 17.48 10.66
N GLU A 61 -4.26 18.51 9.88
CA GLU A 61 -4.63 19.90 10.19
C GLU A 61 -6.17 20.06 10.20
N PRO A 62 -6.72 21.00 10.98
CA PRO A 62 -8.16 21.30 10.96
C PRO A 62 -8.61 21.66 9.54
N GLY A 63 -9.43 20.81 8.93
CA GLY A 63 -9.87 20.92 7.53
C GLY A 63 -9.58 19.69 6.67
N ASP A 64 -8.81 18.72 7.16
CA ASP A 64 -8.54 17.45 6.47
C ASP A 64 -9.59 16.37 6.80
N GLU A 65 -10.87 16.68 6.56
CA GLU A 65 -11.98 15.73 6.75
C GLU A 65 -11.89 14.49 5.83
N GLY A 66 -11.03 14.56 4.81
CA GLY A 66 -10.74 13.46 3.89
C GLY A 66 -9.71 12.45 4.40
N PHE A 67 -9.23 12.57 5.64
CA PHE A 67 -8.22 11.67 6.20
C PHE A 67 -8.79 10.27 6.47
N MET A 68 -8.60 9.35 5.52
CA MET A 68 -9.30 8.06 5.48
C MET A 68 -8.76 6.99 6.47
N PHE A 69 -7.58 7.16 7.07
CA PHE A 69 -7.06 6.18 8.03
C PHE A 69 -6.85 6.80 9.40
N GLN A 70 -7.80 6.58 10.31
CA GLN A 70 -7.77 7.14 11.67
C GLN A 70 -7.20 6.19 12.73
N GLY A 71 -6.46 5.16 12.29
CA GLY A 71 -5.91 4.14 13.19
C GLY A 71 -6.89 3.01 13.54
N THR A 72 -8.04 2.97 12.86
CA THR A 72 -9.03 1.89 12.94
C THR A 72 -9.32 1.34 11.56
N LEU A 73 -9.59 0.03 11.48
CA LEU A 73 -10.11 -0.64 10.29
C LEU A 73 -11.34 -1.43 10.69
N ARG A 74 -12.39 -1.39 9.87
CA ARG A 74 -13.66 -2.07 10.09
C ARG A 74 -13.95 -3.00 8.92
N LEU A 75 -14.37 -4.23 9.21
CA LEU A 75 -14.88 -5.09 8.15
C LEU A 75 -16.24 -4.56 7.66
N PRO A 76 -16.51 -4.58 6.35
CA PRO A 76 -17.83 -4.25 5.83
C PRO A 76 -18.88 -5.20 6.40
N GLN A 77 -20.06 -4.67 6.71
CA GLN A 77 -21.11 -5.38 7.46
C GLN A 77 -21.48 -6.74 6.83
N ALA A 78 -21.54 -6.82 5.51
CA ALA A 78 -21.81 -8.08 4.78
C ALA A 78 -20.74 -9.16 5.04
N ALA A 79 -19.47 -8.78 5.20
CA ALA A 79 -18.39 -9.71 5.53
C ALA A 79 -18.39 -10.09 7.02
N ALA A 80 -18.71 -9.14 7.89
CA ALA A 80 -18.84 -9.40 9.33
C ALA A 80 -19.96 -10.41 9.62
N GLU A 81 -21.12 -10.25 8.96
CA GLU A 81 -22.26 -11.17 9.05
C GLU A 81 -21.93 -12.56 8.48
N ALA A 82 -21.17 -12.64 7.38
CA ALA A 82 -20.76 -13.93 6.80
C ALA A 82 -19.82 -14.74 7.70
N VAL A 83 -19.03 -14.07 8.55
CA VAL A 83 -18.10 -14.71 9.50
C VAL A 83 -18.75 -14.84 10.89
N GLY A 84 -19.96 -14.31 11.09
CA GLY A 84 -20.67 -14.34 12.38
C GLY A 84 -20.05 -13.44 13.45
N LEU A 85 -19.30 -12.41 13.06
CA LEU A 85 -18.63 -11.48 13.96
C LEU A 85 -19.57 -10.34 14.36
N THR A 86 -19.53 -9.94 15.64
CA THR A 86 -20.20 -8.73 16.12
C THR A 86 -19.45 -7.48 15.65
N SER A 87 -20.13 -6.33 15.53
CA SER A 87 -19.55 -5.08 15.01
C SER A 87 -18.32 -4.59 15.79
N GLU A 88 -18.21 -4.93 17.07
CA GLU A 88 -17.04 -4.63 17.89
C GLU A 88 -15.85 -5.55 17.58
N GLN A 89 -16.11 -6.84 17.38
CA GLN A 89 -15.07 -7.82 16.99
C GLN A 89 -14.61 -7.63 15.54
N ALA A 90 -15.46 -7.04 14.71
CA ALA A 90 -15.19 -6.72 13.32
C ALA A 90 -14.36 -5.43 13.13
N THR A 91 -14.00 -4.75 14.23
CA THR A 91 -13.16 -3.56 14.23
C THR A 91 -11.76 -3.89 14.76
N VAL A 92 -10.73 -3.55 14.00
CA VAL A 92 -9.33 -3.65 14.38
C VAL A 92 -8.79 -2.24 14.61
N ALA A 93 -8.02 -2.03 15.69
CA ALA A 93 -7.45 -0.73 16.01
C ALA A 93 -5.96 -0.79 16.33
N GLY A 94 -5.30 0.37 16.30
CA GLY A 94 -3.95 0.56 16.81
C GLY A 94 -2.86 -0.09 15.94
N PRO A 95 -1.79 -0.65 16.54
CA PRO A 95 -0.65 -1.19 15.79
C PRO A 95 -1.04 -2.30 14.80
N LEU A 96 -2.09 -3.07 15.10
CA LEU A 96 -2.57 -4.13 14.22
C LEU A 96 -3.23 -3.55 12.97
N ALA A 97 -4.05 -2.52 13.11
CA ALA A 97 -4.63 -1.79 11.97
C ALA A 97 -3.54 -1.16 11.10
N LEU A 98 -2.52 -0.55 11.73
CA LEU A 98 -1.36 0.00 11.03
C LEU A 98 -0.58 -1.09 10.27
N GLY A 99 -0.39 -2.26 10.89
CA GLY A 99 0.24 -3.41 10.26
C GLY A 99 -0.52 -3.87 9.00
N ILE A 100 -1.84 -4.02 9.10
CA ILE A 100 -2.69 -4.42 7.97
C ILE A 100 -2.61 -3.41 6.83
N VAL A 101 -2.81 -2.11 7.10
CA VAL A 101 -2.71 -1.06 6.07
C VAL A 101 -1.33 -1.00 5.46
N SER A 102 -0.28 -1.26 6.24
CA SER A 102 1.10 -1.27 5.72
C SER A 102 1.37 -2.45 4.82
N LEU A 103 0.94 -3.65 5.22
CA LEU A 103 1.02 -4.84 4.36
C LEU A 103 0.23 -4.65 3.06
N TRP A 104 -0.97 -4.08 3.15
CA TRP A 104 -1.78 -3.76 1.98
C TRP A 104 -1.10 -2.74 1.06
N SER A 105 -0.54 -1.67 1.63
CA SER A 105 0.18 -0.64 0.87
C SER A 105 1.39 -1.21 0.15
N GLY A 106 2.16 -2.07 0.81
CA GLY A 106 3.26 -2.81 0.17
C GLY A 106 2.77 -3.72 -0.95
N PHE A 107 1.68 -4.47 -0.73
CA PHE A 107 1.08 -5.34 -1.75
C PHE A 107 0.66 -4.54 -2.98
N VAL A 108 -0.04 -3.43 -2.79
CA VAL A 108 -0.48 -2.54 -3.86
C VAL A 108 0.72 -1.95 -4.61
N ALA A 109 1.79 -1.55 -3.93
CA ALA A 109 3.01 -1.06 -4.57
C ALA A 109 3.68 -2.13 -5.44
N ALA A 110 3.81 -3.35 -4.92
CA ALA A 110 4.37 -4.49 -5.65
C ALA A 110 3.50 -4.92 -6.83
N ALA A 111 2.18 -4.90 -6.67
CA ALA A 111 1.23 -5.20 -7.74
C ALA A 111 1.31 -4.14 -8.84
N SER A 112 1.34 -2.86 -8.47
CA SER A 112 1.43 -1.75 -9.43
C SER A 112 2.75 -1.79 -10.23
N GLU A 113 3.84 -2.26 -9.63
CA GLU A 113 5.12 -2.46 -10.31
C GLU A 113 5.08 -3.60 -11.37
N VAL A 114 4.19 -4.58 -11.20
CA VAL A 114 4.03 -5.72 -12.12
C VAL A 114 2.98 -5.45 -13.19
N VAL A 115 2.00 -4.59 -12.88
CA VAL A 115 0.89 -4.28 -13.78
C VAL A 115 1.32 -3.24 -14.81
N ASP A 116 1.46 -3.69 -16.06
CA ASP A 116 1.62 -2.84 -17.24
C ASP A 116 0.23 -2.59 -17.87
N VAL A 117 -0.27 -1.36 -17.71
CA VAL A 117 -1.56 -0.94 -18.28
C VAL A 117 -1.32 -0.49 -19.72
N PHE A 118 -1.59 -1.36 -20.69
CA PHE A 118 -1.61 -1.02 -22.13
C PHE A 118 -0.33 -0.31 -22.65
N GLY A 119 0.84 -0.57 -22.06
CA GLY A 119 2.10 0.07 -22.46
C GLY A 119 2.27 1.51 -21.96
N TRP A 120 1.49 1.92 -20.95
CA TRP A 120 1.62 3.23 -20.30
C TRP A 120 2.89 3.28 -19.44
N ASP A 121 3.45 4.49 -19.28
CA ASP A 121 4.67 4.72 -18.50
C ASP A 121 4.47 4.39 -17.01
N ASP A 122 5.47 3.73 -16.41
CA ASP A 122 5.43 3.27 -15.02
C ASP A 122 5.30 4.43 -14.02
N ASN A 123 5.82 5.61 -14.38
CA ASN A 123 5.69 6.83 -13.56
C ASN A 123 4.25 7.34 -13.47
N LEU A 124 3.36 6.92 -14.37
CA LEU A 124 1.94 7.26 -14.35
C LEU A 124 1.11 6.12 -13.76
N THR A 125 1.39 4.88 -14.13
CA THR A 125 0.59 3.72 -13.70
C THR A 125 0.79 3.44 -12.21
N ILE A 126 2.04 3.50 -11.70
CA ILE A 126 2.34 3.18 -10.30
C ILE A 126 1.60 4.10 -9.33
N PRO A 127 1.67 5.45 -9.44
CA PRO A 127 0.95 6.34 -8.52
C PRO A 127 -0.56 6.17 -8.60
N VAL A 128 -1.10 6.03 -9.81
CA VAL A 128 -2.55 5.99 -10.04
C VAL A 128 -3.14 4.69 -9.50
N LEU A 129 -2.53 3.55 -9.84
CA LEU A 129 -2.95 2.25 -9.32
C LEU A 129 -2.74 2.16 -7.82
N SER A 130 -1.64 2.71 -7.31
CA SER A 130 -1.38 2.71 -5.86
C SER A 130 -2.37 3.58 -5.10
N ALA A 131 -2.67 4.78 -5.62
CA ALA A 131 -3.67 5.66 -5.05
C ALA A 131 -5.05 5.03 -5.08
N ALA A 132 -5.47 4.46 -6.22
CA ALA A 132 -6.76 3.82 -6.37
C ALA A 132 -6.91 2.58 -5.45
N GLY A 133 -5.87 1.75 -5.34
CA GLY A 133 -5.86 0.56 -4.51
C GLY A 133 -5.91 0.85 -3.01
N ILE A 134 -5.18 1.87 -2.55
CA ILE A 134 -5.20 2.30 -1.15
C ILE A 134 -6.51 3.02 -0.83
N TRP A 135 -6.98 3.91 -1.72
CA TRP A 135 -8.25 4.60 -1.55
C TRP A 135 -9.43 3.64 -1.51
N GLY A 136 -9.49 2.67 -2.42
CA GLY A 136 -10.55 1.65 -2.44
C GLY A 136 -10.55 0.82 -1.18
N PHE A 137 -9.38 0.41 -0.69
CA PHE A 137 -9.26 -0.30 0.57
C PHE A 137 -9.74 0.53 1.76
N LEU A 138 -9.26 1.76 1.90
CA LEU A 138 -9.69 2.63 3.01
C LEU A 138 -11.16 3.05 2.89
N LYS A 139 -11.76 3.03 1.70
CA LYS A 139 -13.20 3.28 1.55
C LYS A 139 -14.05 2.10 2.03
N VAL A 140 -13.53 0.88 1.89
CA VAL A 140 -14.23 -0.35 2.31
C VAL A 140 -13.97 -0.66 3.78
N PHE A 141 -12.74 -0.39 4.25
CA PHE A 141 -12.27 -0.80 5.56
C PHE A 141 -11.91 0.34 6.51
N GLY A 142 -11.82 1.60 6.06
CA GLY A 142 -11.48 2.75 6.91
C GLY A 142 -12.66 3.27 7.72
#